data_AF-A0A0V0QSJ0-F1
#
_entry.id   AF-A0A0V0QSJ0-F1
#
_cell.length_a   1.000
_cell.length_b   1.000
_cell.length_c   1.000
_cell.angle_alpha   90.00
_cell.angle_beta   90.00
_cell.angle_gamma   90.00
#
_symmetry.space_group_name_H-M   'P 1'
#
loop_
_entity.id
_entity.type
_entity.pdbx_description
1 polymer ?
#
loop_
_entity_poly.entity_id
_entity_poly.type
_entity_poly.pdbx_seq_one_letter_code
_entity_poly.pdbx_strand_id
1 'polypeptide(L)'
;MTDKVSELTDQARTNLDRRFHNMTQYTLYGDFEYVPIQKDRQEKIKLAFQEIDRVCKPTLAQLRQQDNIAELQNTIYKKFQNYEGQLNSCIMKAKNVRDSNACADIFTDQILGEGKNFVIQTLRKY
;
A
#
# COMPACT_ATOMS: atom_id res chain seq x y z
N MET A 1 23.89 -22.03 -52.03
CA MET A 1 24.81 -20.98 -51.53
C MET A 1 24.09 -20.16 -50.45
N THR A 2 23.54 -20.85 -49.44
CA THR A 2 22.55 -20.30 -48.49
C THR A 2 22.85 -20.65 -47.03
N ASP A 3 23.84 -21.51 -46.76
CA ASP A 3 24.08 -22.02 -45.40
C ASP A 3 24.89 -21.06 -44.52
N LYS A 4 25.79 -20.24 -45.09
CA LYS A 4 26.60 -19.30 -44.30
C LYS A 4 25.81 -18.13 -43.72
N VAL A 5 24.72 -17.73 -44.37
CA VAL A 5 23.87 -16.63 -43.87
C VAL A 5 23.03 -17.11 -42.69
N SER A 6 22.53 -18.36 -42.72
CA SER A 6 21.78 -18.94 -41.59
C SER A 6 22.66 -19.06 -40.34
N GLU A 7 23.89 -19.58 -40.48
CA GLU A 7 24.82 -19.75 -39.35
C GLU A 7 25.21 -18.42 -38.69
N LEU A 8 25.42 -17.36 -39.48
CA LEU A 8 25.70 -16.02 -38.96
C LEU A 8 24.49 -15.41 -38.22
N THR A 9 23.27 -15.74 -38.66
CA THR A 9 22.03 -15.24 -38.03
C THR A 9 21.76 -15.95 -36.71
N ASP A 10 22.01 -17.26 -36.65
CA ASP A 10 21.85 -18.06 -35.43
C ASP A 10 22.90 -17.69 -34.37
N GLN A 11 24.16 -17.46 -34.76
CA GLN A 11 25.19 -16.95 -33.85
C GLN A 11 24.88 -15.53 -33.36
N ALA A 12 24.32 -14.66 -34.22
CA ALA A 12 23.90 -13.32 -33.82
C ALA A 12 22.74 -13.35 -32.80
N ARG A 13 21.75 -14.23 -33.00
CA ARG A 13 20.65 -14.48 -32.04
C ARG A 13 21.17 -15.01 -30.71
N THR A 14 22.06 -16.00 -30.74
CA THR A 14 22.62 -16.62 -29.53
C THR A 14 23.44 -15.61 -28.72
N ASN A 15 24.16 -14.70 -29.38
CA ASN A 15 24.90 -13.61 -28.73
C ASN A 15 24.00 -12.48 -28.21
N LEU A 16 22.87 -12.20 -28.86
CA LEU A 16 21.83 -11.28 -28.38
C LEU A 16 21.16 -11.84 -27.12
N ASP A 17 20.76 -13.11 -27.10
CA ASP A 17 20.17 -13.76 -25.93
C ASP A 17 21.16 -13.83 -24.76
N ARG A 18 22.45 -14.08 -25.02
CA ARG A 18 23.51 -13.99 -23.99
C ARG A 18 23.70 -12.57 -23.45
N ARG A 19 23.59 -11.54 -24.28
CA ARG A 19 23.61 -10.14 -23.85
C ARG A 19 22.38 -9.76 -23.03
N PHE A 20 21.20 -10.28 -23.37
CA PHE A 20 19.98 -10.06 -22.58
C PHE A 20 20.03 -10.80 -21.24
N HIS A 21 20.60 -12.01 -21.18
CA HIS A 21 20.82 -12.72 -19.91
C HIS A 21 21.86 -12.05 -19.02
N ASN A 22 22.92 -11.47 -19.59
CA ASN A 22 23.93 -10.70 -18.83
C ASN A 22 23.50 -9.25 -18.52
N MET A 23 22.37 -8.79 -19.08
CA MET A 23 21.64 -7.59 -18.66
C MET A 23 20.58 -7.91 -17.60
N THR A 24 20.78 -8.96 -16.79
CA THR A 24 20.32 -8.95 -15.40
C THR A 24 21.12 -7.87 -14.65
N GLN A 25 20.75 -6.63 -14.95
CA GLN A 25 21.39 -5.43 -14.44
C GLN A 25 21.36 -5.47 -12.92
N TYR A 26 22.55 -5.43 -12.33
CA TYR A 26 22.83 -4.99 -10.99
C TYR A 26 21.71 -4.07 -10.49
N THR A 27 20.95 -4.51 -9.49
CA THR A 27 20.21 -3.59 -8.64
C THR A 27 21.28 -2.77 -7.92
N LEU A 28 21.70 -1.68 -8.53
CA LEU A 28 22.40 -0.61 -7.84
C LEU A 28 21.44 -0.17 -6.75
N TYR A 29 21.67 -0.64 -5.53
CA TYR A 29 21.08 -0.08 -4.33
C TYR A 29 21.67 1.34 -4.23
N GLY A 30 21.14 2.27 -5.03
CA GLY A 30 21.24 3.68 -4.70
C GLY A 30 20.71 3.82 -3.27
N ASP A 31 21.41 4.61 -2.46
CA ASP A 31 21.07 4.84 -1.06
C ASP A 31 19.55 4.99 -0.94
N PHE A 32 18.95 4.15 -0.09
CA PHE A 32 17.50 4.14 0.10
C PHE A 32 17.08 5.52 0.64
N GLU A 33 16.73 6.43 -0.26
CA GLU A 33 16.25 7.74 0.10
C GLU A 33 14.77 7.61 0.43
N TYR A 34 14.46 7.59 1.73
CA TYR A 34 13.08 7.57 2.19
C TYR A 34 12.37 8.83 1.66
N VAL A 35 11.34 8.64 0.84
CA VAL A 35 10.53 9.73 0.31
C VAL A 35 9.35 9.98 1.25
N PRO A 36 9.37 11.07 2.04
CA PRO A 36 8.30 11.33 3.01
C PRO A 36 6.98 11.68 2.32
N ILE A 37 5.88 11.23 2.92
CA ILE A 37 4.52 11.69 2.56
C ILE A 37 4.43 13.19 2.82
N GLN A 38 3.85 13.96 1.90
CA GLN A 38 3.66 15.40 2.10
C GLN A 38 2.65 15.72 3.20
N LYS A 39 2.83 16.88 3.86
CA LYS A 39 2.04 17.31 5.03
C LYS A 39 0.53 17.36 4.75
N ASP A 40 0.13 17.80 3.57
CA ASP A 40 -1.29 17.86 3.18
C ASP A 40 -1.92 16.47 3.11
N ARG A 41 -1.18 15.45 2.66
CA ARG A 41 -1.64 14.06 2.65
C ARG A 41 -1.65 13.44 4.04
N GLN A 42 -0.68 13.78 4.89
CA GLN A 42 -0.72 13.40 6.31
C GLN A 42 -1.98 13.96 7.00
N GLU A 43 -2.36 15.22 6.70
CA GLU A 43 -3.58 15.81 7.25
C GLU A 43 -4.84 15.11 6.70
N LYS A 44 -4.88 14.75 5.41
CA LYS A 44 -5.99 13.95 4.87
C LYS A 44 -6.16 12.60 5.57
N ILE A 45 -5.07 11.88 5.82
CA ILE A 45 -5.10 10.61 6.55
C ILE A 45 -5.67 10.82 7.96
N LYS A 46 -5.21 11.87 8.65
CA LYS A 46 -5.71 12.23 9.98
C LYS A 46 -7.20 12.56 9.97
N LEU A 47 -7.66 13.37 9.01
CA LEU A 47 -9.09 13.68 8.83
C LEU A 47 -9.92 12.41 8.57
N ALA A 48 -9.38 11.46 7.79
CA ALA A 48 -10.07 10.19 7.55
C ALA A 48 -10.24 9.36 8.83
N PHE A 49 -9.23 9.29 9.70
CA PHE A 49 -9.38 8.64 11.01
C PHE A 49 -10.31 9.40 11.96
N GLN A 50 -10.36 10.73 11.89
CA GLN A 50 -11.34 11.51 12.66
C GLN A 50 -12.78 11.20 12.24
N GLU A 51 -13.02 10.94 10.94
CA GLU A 51 -14.33 10.48 10.47
C GLU A 51 -14.67 9.09 11.01
N ILE A 52 -13.70 8.18 11.13
CA ILE A 52 -13.92 6.88 11.77
C ILE A 52 -14.27 7.05 13.25
N ASP A 53 -13.51 7.87 14.00
CA ASP A 53 -13.77 8.16 15.42
C ASP A 53 -15.19 8.75 15.62
N ARG A 54 -15.59 9.68 14.75
CA ARG A 54 -16.94 10.27 14.78
C ARG A 54 -18.05 9.22 14.62
N VAL A 55 -17.83 8.21 13.79
CA VAL A 55 -18.79 7.11 13.57
C VAL A 55 -18.82 6.16 14.78
N CYS A 56 -17.69 5.92 15.44
CA CYS A 56 -17.61 5.03 16.61
C CYS A 56 -18.19 5.63 17.89
N LYS A 57 -18.04 6.95 18.09
CA LYS A 57 -18.39 7.65 19.34
C LYS A 57 -19.79 7.34 19.90
N PRO A 58 -20.87 7.34 19.10
CA PRO A 58 -22.21 7.06 19.63
C PRO A 58 -22.34 5.67 20.24
N THR A 59 -21.82 4.63 19.57
CA THR A 59 -21.86 3.25 20.06
C THR A 59 -20.98 3.07 21.28
N LEU A 60 -19.76 3.64 21.27
CA LEU A 60 -18.85 3.58 22.41
C LEU A 60 -19.45 4.24 23.67
N ALA A 61 -20.21 5.31 23.52
CA ALA A 61 -20.90 5.96 24.64
C ALA A 61 -22.06 5.13 25.21
N GLN A 62 -22.63 4.21 24.42
CA GLN A 62 -23.75 3.35 24.83
C GLN A 62 -23.28 2.02 25.43
N LEU A 63 -22.09 1.56 25.06
CA LEU A 63 -21.49 0.33 25.58
C LEU A 63 -21.15 0.46 27.07
N ARG A 64 -21.83 -0.34 27.91
CA ARG A 64 -21.61 -0.36 29.37
C ARG A 64 -20.54 -1.37 29.79
N GLN A 65 -20.34 -2.42 29.00
CA GLN A 65 -19.38 -3.50 29.29
C GLN A 65 -18.03 -3.16 28.66
N GLN A 66 -16.98 -3.13 29.49
CA GLN A 66 -15.61 -2.82 29.06
C GLN A 66 -15.07 -3.86 28.07
N ASP A 67 -15.43 -5.14 28.24
CA ASP A 67 -15.00 -6.22 27.35
C ASP A 67 -15.49 -6.00 25.90
N ASN A 68 -16.72 -5.52 25.72
CA ASN A 68 -17.29 -5.21 24.41
C ASN A 68 -16.56 -4.04 23.74
N ILE A 69 -16.09 -3.06 24.54
CA ILE A 69 -15.29 -1.93 24.04
C ILE A 69 -13.94 -2.45 23.55
N ALA A 70 -13.27 -3.28 24.33
CA ALA A 70 -11.97 -3.85 23.96
C ALA A 70 -12.06 -4.74 22.71
N GLU A 71 -13.10 -5.58 22.62
CA GLU A 71 -13.35 -6.42 21.45
C GLU A 71 -13.60 -5.58 20.19
N LEU A 72 -14.46 -4.56 20.29
CA LEU A 72 -14.76 -3.64 19.20
C LEU A 72 -13.49 -2.90 18.73
N GLN A 73 -12.72 -2.35 19.67
CA GLN A 73 -11.46 -1.66 19.36
C GLN A 73 -10.46 -2.59 18.68
N ASN A 74 -10.28 -3.81 19.18
CA ASN A 74 -9.36 -4.79 18.59
C ASN A 74 -9.80 -5.20 17.17
N THR A 75 -11.10 -5.41 16.97
CA THR A 75 -11.66 -5.77 15.66
C THR A 75 -11.44 -4.67 14.63
N ILE A 76 -11.72 -3.42 15.01
CA ILE A 76 -11.51 -2.25 14.16
C ILE A 76 -10.01 -2.04 13.90
N TYR A 77 -9.18 -2.14 14.93
CA TYR A 77 -7.72 -1.97 14.82
C TYR A 77 -7.09 -2.95 13.84
N LYS A 78 -7.41 -4.26 13.96
CA LYS A 78 -6.90 -5.29 13.05
C LYS A 78 -7.23 -5.01 11.58
N LYS A 79 -8.40 -4.43 11.31
CA LYS A 79 -8.79 -4.05 9.95
C LYS A 79 -7.87 -2.96 9.40
N PHE A 80 -7.62 -1.91 10.17
CA PHE A 80 -6.76 -0.79 9.75
C PHE A 80 -5.28 -1.15 9.72
N GLN A 81 -4.82 -2.05 10.59
CA GLN A 81 -3.44 -2.53 10.59
C GLN A 81 -3.04 -3.20 9.25
N ASN A 82 -3.98 -3.89 8.61
CA ASN A 82 -3.74 -4.44 7.26
C ASN A 82 -3.49 -3.32 6.24
N TYR A 83 -4.30 -2.26 6.27
CA TYR A 83 -4.13 -1.11 5.37
C TYR A 83 -2.81 -0.38 5.64
N GLU A 84 -2.41 -0.27 6.90
CA GLU A 84 -1.12 0.31 7.28
C GLU A 84 0.04 -0.49 6.68
N GLY A 85 -0.03 -1.83 6.73
CA GLY A 85 0.95 -2.69 6.08
C GLY A 85 1.05 -2.47 4.57
N GLN A 86 -0.09 -2.27 3.90
CA GLN A 86 -0.14 -1.95 2.47
C GLN A 86 0.46 -0.57 2.16
N LEU A 87 0.12 0.45 2.95
CA LEU A 87 0.69 1.78 2.84
C LEU A 87 2.21 1.75 2.99
N ASN A 88 2.71 1.09 4.05
CA ASN A 88 4.14 0.97 4.31
C ASN A 88 4.86 0.26 3.14
N SER A 89 4.30 -0.84 2.64
CA SER A 89 4.86 -1.53 1.47
C SER A 89 4.89 -0.66 0.21
N CYS A 90 3.86 0.18 0.02
CA CYS A 90 3.76 1.11 -1.11
C CYS A 90 4.82 2.22 -1.01
N ILE A 91 4.94 2.88 0.15
CA ILE A 91 5.91 3.96 0.39
C ILE A 91 7.35 3.45 0.25
N MET A 92 7.63 2.24 0.74
CA MET A 92 8.95 1.62 0.59
C MET A 92 9.36 1.39 -0.88
N LYS A 93 8.40 1.38 -1.82
CA LYS A 93 8.64 1.24 -3.26
C LYS A 93 8.54 2.56 -4.03
N ALA A 94 8.15 3.64 -3.36
CA ALA A 94 7.98 4.95 -3.97
C ALA A 94 9.34 5.50 -4.42
N LYS A 95 9.44 5.96 -5.67
CA LYS A 95 10.69 6.51 -6.21
C LYS A 95 10.75 8.02 -6.14
N ASN A 96 9.61 8.65 -5.85
CA ASN A 96 9.46 10.10 -5.86
C ASN A 96 8.25 10.50 -5.01
N VAL A 97 8.12 11.81 -4.78
CA VAL A 97 7.06 12.38 -3.94
C VAL A 97 5.66 12.09 -4.49
N ARG A 98 5.50 12.05 -5.81
CA ARG A 98 4.21 11.73 -6.45
C ARG A 98 3.77 10.32 -6.13
N ASP A 99 4.68 9.34 -6.17
CA ASP A 99 4.40 7.95 -5.83
C ASP A 99 4.01 7.82 -4.34
N SER A 100 4.76 8.45 -3.44
CA SER A 100 4.47 8.46 -1.99
C SER A 100 3.09 9.09 -1.69
N ASN A 101 2.76 10.19 -2.36
CA ASN A 101 1.43 10.81 -2.26
C ASN A 101 0.32 9.93 -2.81
N ALA A 102 0.56 9.22 -3.93
CA ALA A 102 -0.41 8.28 -4.47
C ALA A 102 -0.68 7.12 -3.51
N CYS A 103 0.35 6.59 -2.83
CA CYS A 103 0.19 5.61 -1.77
C CYS A 103 -0.70 6.14 -0.63
N ALA A 104 -0.47 7.39 -0.20
CA ALA A 104 -1.26 8.03 0.85
C ALA A 104 -2.72 8.30 0.44
N ASP A 105 -2.95 8.72 -0.80
CA ASP A 105 -4.30 8.91 -1.35
C ASP A 105 -5.06 7.57 -1.41
N ILE A 106 -4.45 6.49 -1.92
CA ILE A 106 -5.05 5.14 -1.94
C ILE A 106 -5.43 4.66 -0.53
N PHE A 107 -4.52 4.83 0.43
CA PHE A 107 -4.77 4.45 1.82
C PHE A 107 -5.93 5.26 2.43
N THR A 108 -6.00 6.55 2.14
CA THR A 108 -7.11 7.43 2.59
C THR A 108 -8.44 6.96 2.00
N ASP A 109 -8.49 6.63 0.71
CA ASP A 109 -9.68 6.13 0.03
C ASP A 109 -10.12 4.76 0.59
N GLN A 110 -9.17 3.87 0.91
CA GLN A 110 -9.45 2.59 1.57
C GLN A 110 -10.06 2.79 2.96
N ILE A 111 -9.56 3.74 3.76
CA ILE A 111 -10.14 4.08 5.06
C ILE A 111 -11.58 4.57 4.90
N LEU A 112 -11.81 5.56 4.03
CA LEU A 112 -13.10 6.22 3.90
C LEU A 112 -14.16 5.37 3.19
N GLY A 113 -13.74 4.51 2.27
CA GLY A 113 -14.62 3.58 1.55
C GLY A 113 -14.85 2.30 2.33
N GLU A 114 -13.92 1.35 2.21
CA GLU A 114 -14.06 0.01 2.77
C GLU A 114 -13.98 0.02 4.31
N GLY A 115 -13.02 0.75 4.88
CA GLY A 115 -12.80 0.83 6.33
C GLY A 115 -14.02 1.38 7.08
N LYS A 116 -14.57 2.50 6.63
CA LYS A 116 -15.78 3.11 7.20
C LYS A 116 -16.97 2.18 7.14
N ASN A 117 -17.20 1.52 5.99
CA ASN A 117 -18.27 0.54 5.85
C ASN A 117 -18.09 -0.65 6.80
N PHE A 118 -16.88 -1.18 6.92
CA PHE A 118 -16.57 -2.24 7.88
C PHE A 118 -16.87 -1.82 9.32
N VAL A 119 -16.46 -0.61 9.71
CA VAL A 119 -16.74 -0.05 11.04
C VAL A 119 -18.25 0.02 11.27
N ILE A 120 -19.02 0.60 10.35
CA ILE A 120 -20.48 0.70 10.47
C ILE A 120 -21.12 -0.69 10.66
N GLN A 121 -20.71 -1.69 9.89
CA GLN A 121 -21.25 -3.06 10.01
C GLN A 121 -20.85 -3.73 11.32
N THR A 122 -19.65 -3.43 11.84
CA THR A 122 -19.18 -3.95 13.11
C THR A 122 -19.94 -3.32 14.27
N LEU A 123 -20.17 -2.00 14.23
CA LEU A 123 -20.91 -1.28 15.26
C LEU A 123 -22.36 -1.75 15.37
N ARG A 124 -23.00 -2.17 14.27
CA ARG A 124 -24.37 -2.71 14.27
C ARG A 124 -24.55 -4.01 15.07
N LYS A 125 -23.46 -4.67 15.47
CA LYS A 125 -23.50 -5.90 16.27
C LYS A 125 -23.66 -5.63 17.77
N TYR A 126 -23.54 -4.37 18.18
CA TYR A 126 -23.58 -3.90 19.57
C TYR A 126 -24.72 -2.89 19.76
#